data_AF-A0A3D9AJK9-F1
#
_entry.id   AF-A0A3D9AJK9-F1
#
_cell.length_a   1.000
_cell.length_b   1.000
_cell.length_c   1.000
_cell.angle_alpha   90.00
_cell.angle_beta   90.00
_cell.angle_gamma   90.00
#
_symmetry.space_group_name_H-M   'P 1'
#
loop_
_entity.id
_entity.type
_entity.pdbx_description
1 polymer ?
#
loop_
_entity_poly.entity_id
_entity_poly.type
_entity_poly.pdbx_seq_one_letter_code
_entity_poly.pdbx_strand_id
1 'polypeptide(L)'
;FSKIKMPGMAKFGNITLKRGTFKGDNDYFEWLQTVQMNTVERRSITISLLDENGAPAVTWKVKNAFPLKLQSTDLKAEGNEVAIEALEIAHEGLTIEHN
;
A
#
# COMPACT_ATOMS: atom_id res chain seq x y z
N PHE A 1 37.01 19.87 18.14
CA PHE A 1 36.57 19.16 16.92
C PHE A 1 35.21 18.54 17.18
N SER A 2 34.15 18.97 16.48
CA SER A 2 32.82 18.33 16.56
C SER A 2 32.68 17.31 15.43
N LYS A 3 32.00 16.19 15.71
CA LYS A 3 31.72 15.17 14.69
C LYS A 3 30.64 15.71 13.74
N ILE A 4 30.93 15.72 12.44
CA ILE A 4 29.96 16.02 11.39
C ILE A 4 28.99 14.83 11.30
N LYS A 5 27.68 15.09 11.46
CA LYS A 5 26.65 14.07 11.27
C LYS A 5 26.29 14.02 9.78
N MET A 6 26.42 12.84 9.17
CA MET A 6 25.98 12.59 7.80
C MET A 6 24.66 11.79 7.82
N PRO A 7 23.67 12.16 7.00
CA PRO A 7 22.43 11.40 6.89
C PRO A 7 22.69 10.03 6.24
N GLY A 8 22.04 8.98 6.77
CA GLY A 8 22.07 7.62 6.21
C GLY A 8 21.04 7.41 5.09
N MET A 9 20.88 6.16 4.67
CA MET A 9 19.85 5.78 3.69
C MET A 9 18.44 6.00 4.25
N ALA A 10 17.57 6.62 3.46
CA ALA A 10 16.16 6.74 3.78
C ALA A 10 15.52 5.34 3.79
N LYS A 11 14.86 4.99 4.89
CA LYS A 11 14.04 3.78 4.99
C LYS A 11 12.59 4.21 4.96
N PHE A 12 11.84 3.68 4.01
CA PHE A 12 10.39 3.83 3.96
C PHE A 12 9.74 2.59 4.56
N GLY A 13 8.70 2.79 5.36
CA GLY A 13 7.91 1.68 5.90
C GLY A 13 6.97 1.10 4.86
N ASN A 14 6.53 -0.15 5.05
CA ASN A 14 5.52 -0.75 4.17
C ASN A 14 4.16 -0.05 4.37
N ILE A 15 3.36 -0.04 3.31
CA ILE A 15 2.00 0.49 3.33
C ILE A 15 1.05 -0.71 3.44
N THR A 16 0.14 -0.69 4.42
CA THR A 16 -0.93 -1.69 4.54
C THR A 16 -2.26 -1.08 4.17
N LEU A 17 -2.90 -1.62 3.14
CA LEU A 17 -4.26 -1.27 2.72
C LEU A 17 -5.23 -2.35 3.18
N LYS A 18 -6.37 -1.96 3.74
CA LYS A 18 -7.45 -2.88 4.11
C LYS A 18 -8.72 -2.51 3.36
N ARG A 19 -9.38 -3.51 2.77
CA ARG A 19 -10.60 -3.32 1.97
C ARG A 19 -11.55 -4.48 2.22
N GLY A 20 -12.86 -4.23 2.11
CA GLY A 20 -13.85 -5.30 2.10
C GLY A 20 -13.73 -6.19 0.86
N THR A 21 -14.09 -7.46 0.96
CA THR A 21 -14.16 -8.37 -0.19
C THR A 21 -15.47 -8.14 -0.94
N PHE A 22 -15.39 -7.90 -2.25
CA PHE A 22 -16.55 -7.70 -3.12
C PHE A 22 -16.59 -8.73 -4.25
N LYS A 23 -17.79 -9.06 -4.71
CA LYS A 23 -17.97 -9.98 -5.84
C LYS A 23 -17.40 -9.35 -7.11
N GLY A 24 -16.43 -10.03 -7.73
CA GLY A 24 -15.81 -9.62 -9.00
C GLY A 24 -14.58 -8.73 -8.85
N ASP A 25 -14.14 -8.44 -7.63
CA ASP A 25 -12.92 -7.66 -7.36
C ASP A 25 -11.80 -8.60 -6.91
N ASN A 26 -10.87 -8.89 -7.82
CA ASN A 26 -9.74 -9.79 -7.57
C ASN A 26 -8.38 -9.10 -7.81
N ASP A 27 -8.39 -7.78 -7.99
CA ASP A 27 -7.24 -7.00 -8.48
C ASP A 27 -6.01 -7.13 -7.57
N TYR A 28 -6.21 -7.21 -6.26
CA TYR A 28 -5.11 -7.38 -5.29
C TYR A 28 -4.43 -8.75 -5.43
N PHE A 29 -5.21 -9.80 -5.67
CA PHE A 29 -4.68 -11.14 -5.88
C PHE A 29 -4.01 -11.27 -7.23
N GLU A 30 -4.61 -10.72 -8.29
CA GLU A 30 -4.01 -10.69 -9.63
C GLU A 30 -2.68 -9.92 -9.62
N TRP A 31 -2.63 -8.78 -8.94
CA TRP A 31 -1.38 -8.04 -8.78
C TRP A 31 -0.33 -8.85 -8.03
N LEU A 32 -0.72 -9.57 -6.97
CA LEU A 32 0.20 -10.47 -6.26
C LEU A 32 0.70 -11.62 -7.16
N GLN A 33 -0.15 -12.17 -8.04
CA GLN A 33 0.24 -13.25 -8.96
C GLN A 33 1.29 -12.83 -10.00
N THR A 34 1.46 -11.53 -10.25
CA THR A 34 2.53 -11.02 -11.12
C THR A 34 3.93 -11.18 -10.52
N VAL A 35 4.04 -11.43 -9.21
CA VAL A 35 5.30 -11.64 -8.52
C VAL A 35 5.82 -13.05 -8.85
N GLN A 36 6.73 -13.13 -9.82
CA GLN A 36 7.35 -14.39 -10.26
C GLN A 36 8.86 -14.24 -10.40
N MET A 37 9.63 -15.12 -9.73
CA MET A 37 11.09 -15.27 -9.85
C MET A 37 11.87 -13.94 -10.00
N ASN A 38 11.65 -12.99 -9.09
CA ASN A 38 12.27 -11.65 -9.03
C ASN A 38 11.73 -10.59 -10.00
N THR A 39 10.79 -10.93 -10.87
CA THR A 39 9.99 -9.97 -11.62
C THR A 39 8.73 -9.62 -10.83
N VAL A 40 8.51 -8.33 -10.60
CA VAL A 40 7.33 -7.80 -9.91
C VAL A 40 6.76 -6.64 -10.72
N GLU A 41 5.45 -6.62 -10.90
CA GLU A 41 4.79 -5.48 -11.50
C GLU A 41 4.78 -4.31 -10.51
N ARG A 42 5.55 -3.27 -10.83
CA ARG A 42 5.62 -2.06 -10.02
C ARG A 42 4.56 -1.07 -10.46
N ARG A 43 3.79 -0.56 -9.51
CA ARG A 43 2.74 0.44 -9.74
C ARG A 43 3.06 1.75 -9.03
N SER A 44 2.57 2.85 -9.58
CA SER A 44 2.54 4.14 -8.88
C SER A 44 1.22 4.26 -8.14
N ILE A 45 1.28 4.51 -6.84
CA ILE A 45 0.08 4.64 -5.99
C ILE A 45 -0.02 6.10 -5.55
N THR A 46 -1.22 6.66 -5.62
CA THR A 46 -1.52 7.99 -5.09
C THR A 46 -2.56 7.83 -4.00
N ILE A 47 -2.23 8.28 -2.79
CA ILE A 47 -3.16 8.31 -1.67
C ILE A 47 -3.45 9.79 -1.41
N SER A 48 -4.71 10.19 -1.46
CA SER A 48 -5.10 11.59 -1.22
C SER A 48 -6.01 11.68 -0.02
N LEU A 49 -5.65 12.56 0.93
CA LEU A 49 -6.55 13.02 1.98
C LEU A 49 -7.47 14.07 1.37
N LEU A 50 -8.78 13.84 1.44
CA LEU A 50 -9.78 14.74 0.90
C LEU A 50 -10.32 15.68 2.00
N ASP A 51 -10.64 16.91 1.64
CA ASP A 51 -11.36 17.86 2.48
C ASP A 51 -12.89 17.61 2.44
N GLU A 52 -13.66 18.46 3.11
CA GLU A 52 -15.13 18.39 3.17
C GLU A 52 -15.82 18.56 1.80
N ASN A 53 -15.15 19.18 0.84
CA ASN A 53 -15.63 19.37 -0.53
C ASN A 53 -15.18 18.24 -1.47
N GLY A 54 -14.42 17.26 -0.95
CA GLY A 54 -13.83 16.18 -1.75
C GLY A 54 -12.57 16.58 -2.52
N ALA A 55 -12.01 17.78 -2.28
CA ALA A 55 -10.77 18.21 -2.89
C ALA A 55 -9.56 17.65 -2.12
N PRO A 56 -8.47 17.27 -2.80
CA PRO A 56 -7.30 16.69 -2.15
C PRO A 56 -6.52 17.74 -1.36
N ALA A 57 -6.53 17.67 -0.03
CA ALA A 57 -5.75 18.53 0.86
C ALA A 57 -4.28 18.09 0.97
N VAL A 58 -4.03 16.79 1.06
CA VAL A 58 -2.67 16.22 1.11
C VAL A 58 -2.60 15.03 0.19
N THR A 59 -1.55 14.95 -0.63
CA THR A 59 -1.35 13.84 -1.56
C THR A 59 -0.01 13.15 -1.30
N TRP A 60 -0.07 11.84 -1.07
CA TRP A 60 1.07 10.95 -0.95
C TRP A 60 1.24 10.19 -2.27
N LYS A 61 2.33 10.49 -2.99
CA LYS A 61 2.73 9.76 -4.19
C LYS A 61 3.76 8.70 -3.83
N VAL A 62 3.39 7.45 -4.03
CA VAL A 62 4.21 6.27 -3.76
C VAL A 62 4.80 5.79 -5.08
N LYS A 63 6.13 5.67 -5.11
CA LYS A 63 6.88 5.25 -6.30
C LYS A 63 7.26 3.78 -6.22
N ASN A 64 7.12 3.08 -7.35
CA ASN A 64 7.55 1.70 -7.52
C ASN A 64 7.01 0.76 -6.43
N ALA A 65 5.71 0.87 -6.17
CA ALA A 65 5.04 0.02 -5.21
C ALA A 65 4.85 -1.39 -5.77
N PHE A 66 5.01 -2.42 -4.93
CA PHE A 66 4.73 -3.82 -5.29
C PHE A 66 4.20 -4.59 -4.08
N PRO A 67 3.35 -5.62 -4.28
CA PRO A 67 2.70 -6.32 -3.18
C PRO A 67 3.69 -7.30 -2.55
N LEU A 68 3.72 -7.33 -1.22
CA LEU A 68 4.50 -8.28 -0.44
C LEU A 68 3.65 -9.46 0.03
N LYS A 69 2.42 -9.15 0.46
CA LYS A 69 1.55 -10.11 1.13
C LYS A 69 0.09 -9.69 0.96
N LEU A 70 -0.75 -10.65 0.63
CA LEU A 70 -2.21 -10.51 0.71
C LEU A 70 -2.72 -11.46 1.80
N GLN A 71 -3.43 -10.92 2.78
CA GLN A 71 -4.14 -11.68 3.79
C GLN A 71 -5.63 -11.60 3.50
N SER A 72 -6.26 -12.76 3.33
CA SER A 72 -7.73 -12.83 3.25
C SER A 72 -8.34 -12.80 4.65
N THR A 73 -9.67 -12.78 4.68
CA THR A 73 -10.44 -12.85 5.92
C THR A 73 -10.33 -14.23 6.57
N ASP A 74 -10.61 -14.30 7.88
CA ASP A 74 -10.72 -15.57 8.59
C ASP A 74 -11.95 -16.34 8.09
N LEU A 75 -11.73 -17.47 7.43
CA LEU A 75 -12.81 -18.32 6.89
C LEU A 75 -13.44 -19.17 8.00
N LYS A 76 -14.19 -18.53 8.91
CA LYS A 76 -14.91 -19.19 10.02
C LYS A 76 -16.39 -19.37 9.65
N ALA A 77 -16.86 -20.62 9.66
CA ALA A 77 -18.26 -20.94 9.34
C ALA A 77 -19.27 -20.36 10.34
N GLU A 78 -18.86 -20.15 11.59
CA GLU A 78 -19.71 -19.61 12.66
C GLU A 78 -19.60 -18.08 12.82
N GLY A 79 -18.74 -17.42 12.03
CA GLY A 79 -18.47 -15.98 12.14
C GLY A 79 -19.46 -15.14 11.34
N ASN A 80 -20.00 -14.09 11.97
CA ASN A 80 -20.82 -13.05 11.31
C ASN A 80 -19.98 -11.79 10.96
N GLU A 81 -18.71 -11.98 10.62
CA GLU A 81 -17.77 -10.90 10.35
C GLU A 81 -17.79 -10.49 8.88
N VAL A 82 -17.51 -9.22 8.60
CA VAL A 82 -17.34 -8.75 7.22
C VAL A 82 -16.00 -9.25 6.69
N ALA A 83 -16.01 -9.84 5.50
CA ALA A 83 -14.80 -10.25 4.82
C ALA A 83 -13.92 -9.03 4.51
N ILE A 84 -12.75 -8.94 5.14
CA ILE A 84 -11.76 -7.89 4.94
C ILE A 84 -10.47 -8.54 4.46
N GLU A 85 -9.90 -7.98 3.39
CA GLU A 85 -8.59 -8.33 2.88
C GLU A 85 -7.59 -7.24 3.26
N ALA A 86 -6.37 -7.67 3.61
CA ALA A 86 -5.26 -6.78 3.94
C ALA A 86 -4.11 -7.01 2.96
N LEU A 87 -3.74 -5.98 2.22
CA LEU A 87 -2.63 -5.97 1.28
C LEU A 87 -1.46 -5.18 1.87
N GLU A 88 -0.31 -5.81 1.99
CA GLU A 88 0.95 -5.17 2.37
C GLU A 88 1.78 -4.87 1.13
N ILE A 89 2.27 -3.63 1.04
CA ILE A 89 2.93 -3.07 -0.14
C ILE A 89 4.28 -2.50 0.28
N ALA A 90 5.33 -2.94 -0.41
CA ALA A 90 6.64 -2.29 -0.36
C ALA A 90 6.70 -1.19 -1.41
N HIS A 91 7.48 -0.14 -1.14
CA HIS A 91 7.71 0.93 -2.10
C HIS A 91 9.12 1.50 -2.00
N GLU A 92 9.59 2.12 -3.07
CA GLU A 92 10.96 2.63 -3.18
C GLU A 92 11.04 4.15 -3.03
N GLY A 93 9.90 4.84 -2.89
CA GLY A 93 9.85 6.27 -2.60
C GLY A 93 8.47 6.76 -2.18
N LEU A 94 8.46 7.81 -1.37
CA LEU A 94 7.26 8.53 -0.94
C LEU A 94 7.50 10.03 -1.11
N THR A 95 6.62 10.68 -1.86
CA THR A 95 6.59 12.14 -2.00
C THR A 95 5.29 12.65 -1.39
N ILE A 96 5.40 13.69 -0.57
CA ILE A 96 4.26 14.32 0.10
C ILE A 96 4.08 15.70 -0.53
N GLU A 97 2.91 15.95 -1.08
CA GLU A 97 2.50 17.23 -1.65
C GLU A 97 1.36 17.81 -0.79
N HIS A 98 1.51 19.06 -0.38
CA HIS A 98 0.44 19.82 0.27
C HIS A 98 -0.19 20.72 -0.79
N ASN A 99 -1.49 20.58 -0.99
CA ASN A 99 -2.25 21.36 -1.96
C ASN A 99 -2.87 22.60 -1.33
#